data_AF-A0A938VCC7-F1
#
_entry.id   AF-A0A938VCC7-F1
#
_cell.length_a   1.000
_cell.length_b   1.000
_cell.length_c   1.000
_cell.angle_alpha   90.00
_cell.angle_beta   90.00
_cell.angle_gamma   90.00
#
_symmetry.space_group_name_H-M   'P 1'
#
loop_
_entity.id
_entity.type
_entity.pdbx_description
1 polymer ?
#
loop_
_entity_poly.entity_id
_entity_poly.type
_entity_poly.pdbx_seq_one_letter_code
_entity_poly.pdbx_strand_id
1 'polypeptide(L)'
;MLLSLVEADGMIEACRANGVKLMHAEEFCFAPKYVRAKQIIDEGGIGRVFRVRHTERYFGPTNPMLRDLDRSGGWCATQLGSHSIGIIRWILGKPRATAVTAHMGRYVHEGQGEDDALPIVEFGDQVVAIAENSWGRKGGMEDRLEVLGTSGVIEADLYRETGIRTYCEPGYAYSAPGSAPKQG
;
A
#
# COMPACT_ATOMS: atom_id res chain seq x y z
N MET A 1 -13.50 2.11 4.89
CA MET A 1 -14.92 1.78 4.59
C MET A 1 -15.72 1.41 5.85
N LEU A 2 -15.12 0.87 6.91
CA LEU A 2 -15.81 0.45 8.15
C LEU A 2 -14.87 0.51 9.34
N LEU A 3 -15.41 0.49 10.56
CA LEU A 3 -14.63 0.65 11.80
C LEU A 3 -14.47 -0.68 12.57
N SER A 4 -15.20 -1.72 12.17
CA SER A 4 -15.12 -3.04 12.81
C SER A 4 -15.28 -4.21 11.83
N LEU A 5 -14.79 -5.39 12.24
CA LEU A 5 -14.98 -6.64 11.48
C LEU A 5 -16.45 -7.04 11.40
N VAL A 6 -17.24 -6.77 12.45
CA VAL A 6 -18.66 -7.10 12.50
C VAL A 6 -19.43 -6.34 11.41
N GLU A 7 -19.15 -5.05 11.24
CA GLU A 7 -19.75 -4.28 10.15
C GLU A 7 -19.30 -4.79 8.78
N ALA A 8 -18.05 -5.28 8.66
CA ALA A 8 -17.51 -5.78 7.40
C ALA A 8 -18.20 -7.07 6.98
N ASP A 9 -18.32 -8.00 7.91
CA ASP A 9 -19.08 -9.22 7.71
C ASP A 9 -20.55 -8.91 7.40
N GLY A 10 -21.15 -7.94 8.12
CA GLY A 10 -22.51 -7.47 7.85
C GLY A 10 -22.71 -6.95 6.42
N MET A 11 -21.80 -6.12 5.90
CA MET A 11 -21.87 -5.64 4.52
C MET A 11 -21.67 -6.77 3.50
N ILE A 12 -20.75 -7.70 3.78
CA ILE A 12 -20.50 -8.86 2.92
C ILE A 12 -21.77 -9.74 2.83
N GLU A 13 -22.38 -10.07 3.97
CA GLU A 13 -23.60 -10.87 4.01
C GLU A 13 -24.78 -10.14 3.33
N ALA A 14 -24.94 -8.84 3.58
CA ALA A 14 -26.00 -8.06 2.94
C ALA A 14 -25.88 -8.05 1.41
N CYS A 15 -24.67 -7.81 0.88
CA CYS A 15 -24.43 -7.86 -0.56
C CYS A 15 -24.63 -9.26 -1.14
N ARG A 16 -24.19 -10.31 -0.43
CA ARG A 16 -24.39 -11.70 -0.83
C ARG A 16 -25.86 -12.07 -0.90
N ALA A 17 -26.65 -11.71 0.12
CA ALA A 17 -28.08 -11.98 0.20
C ALA A 17 -28.87 -11.30 -0.93
N ASN A 18 -28.38 -10.15 -1.43
CA ASN A 18 -29.02 -9.40 -2.51
C ASN A 18 -28.42 -9.68 -3.90
N GLY A 19 -27.43 -10.59 -4.01
CA GLY A 19 -26.80 -10.92 -5.29
C GLY A 19 -26.03 -9.76 -5.94
N VAL A 20 -25.58 -8.77 -5.17
CA VAL A 20 -24.84 -7.60 -5.66
C VAL A 20 -23.35 -7.70 -5.33
N LYS A 21 -22.52 -6.99 -6.11
CA LYS A 21 -21.07 -6.91 -5.87
C LYS A 21 -20.77 -5.88 -4.80
N LEU A 22 -20.00 -6.28 -3.78
CA LEU A 22 -19.34 -5.36 -2.86
C LEU A 22 -17.95 -5.03 -3.38
N MET A 23 -17.63 -3.75 -3.53
CA MET A 23 -16.30 -3.28 -3.95
C MET A 23 -15.77 -2.27 -2.94
N HIS A 24 -14.52 -2.44 -2.52
CA HIS A 24 -13.77 -1.46 -1.74
C HIS A 24 -12.89 -0.63 -2.69
N ALA A 25 -12.95 0.69 -2.56
CA ALA A 25 -12.16 1.61 -3.37
C ALA A 25 -10.72 1.67 -2.84
N GLU A 26 -9.92 0.66 -3.18
CA GLU A 26 -8.47 0.67 -2.98
C GLU A 26 -7.78 1.18 -4.25
N GLU A 27 -7.73 2.51 -4.41
CA GLU A 27 -7.32 3.20 -5.64
C GLU A 27 -5.88 2.89 -6.06
N PHE A 28 -4.98 2.66 -5.09
CA PHE A 28 -3.57 2.37 -5.37
C PHE A 28 -3.39 1.07 -6.16
N CYS A 29 -4.31 0.10 -6.02
CA CYS A 29 -4.32 -1.11 -6.83
C CYS A 29 -4.63 -0.86 -8.32
N PHE A 30 -5.06 0.35 -8.68
CA PHE A 30 -5.37 0.77 -10.04
C PHE A 30 -4.44 1.87 -10.56
N ALA A 31 -3.54 2.40 -9.72
CA ALA A 31 -2.55 3.38 -10.14
C ALA A 31 -1.59 2.73 -11.16
N PRO A 32 -1.46 3.26 -12.40
CA PRO A 32 -0.71 2.60 -13.47
C PRO A 32 0.74 2.24 -13.09
N LYS A 33 1.39 3.08 -12.27
CA LYS A 33 2.74 2.81 -11.78
C LYS A 33 2.81 1.57 -10.89
N TYR A 34 1.86 1.43 -9.96
CA TYR A 34 1.80 0.27 -9.07
C TYR A 34 1.31 -0.98 -9.78
N VAL A 35 0.39 -0.85 -10.74
CA VAL A 35 0.02 -1.94 -11.65
C VAL A 35 1.25 -2.45 -12.41
N ARG A 36 2.08 -1.57 -12.96
CA ARG A 36 3.30 -2.00 -13.64
C ARG A 36 4.33 -2.60 -12.68
N ALA A 37 4.50 -2.04 -11.49
CA ALA A 37 5.37 -2.59 -10.46
C ALA A 37 4.96 -4.04 -10.11
N LYS A 38 3.66 -4.26 -9.89
CA LYS A 38 3.14 -5.61 -9.62
C LYS A 38 3.38 -6.56 -10.79
N GLN A 39 3.15 -6.13 -12.04
CA GLN A 39 3.42 -6.97 -13.21
C GLN A 39 4.88 -7.42 -13.26
N ILE A 40 5.84 -6.51 -13.02
CA ILE A 40 7.27 -6.86 -12.99
C ILE A 40 7.56 -7.90 -11.88
N ILE A 41 6.91 -7.77 -10.72
CA ILE A 41 7.04 -8.73 -9.62
C ILE A 41 6.46 -10.10 -10.01
N ASP A 42 5.25 -10.11 -10.58
CA ASP A 42 4.57 -11.33 -11.03
C ASP A 42 5.35 -12.03 -12.16
N GLU A 43 6.05 -11.26 -13.01
CA GLU A 43 6.95 -11.74 -14.06
C GLU A 43 8.28 -12.31 -13.49
N GLY A 44 8.52 -12.18 -12.17
CA GLY A 44 9.77 -12.62 -11.53
C GLY A 44 10.95 -11.65 -11.71
N GLY A 45 10.69 -10.43 -12.21
CA GLY A 45 11.71 -9.46 -12.60
C GLY A 45 12.58 -8.91 -11.46
N ILE A 46 12.29 -9.20 -10.19
CA ILE A 46 13.20 -8.87 -9.08
C ILE A 46 13.56 -10.09 -8.23
N GLY A 47 13.29 -11.30 -8.73
CA GLY A 47 13.44 -12.54 -7.97
C GLY A 47 12.44 -12.61 -6.81
N ARG A 48 12.85 -13.23 -5.71
CA ARG A 48 11.99 -13.39 -4.52
C ARG A 48 11.98 -12.09 -3.72
N VAL A 49 10.80 -11.51 -3.51
CA VAL A 49 10.62 -10.34 -2.64
C VAL A 49 10.98 -10.73 -1.21
N PHE A 50 11.73 -9.88 -0.51
CA PHE A 50 12.04 -10.05 0.91
C PHE A 50 11.74 -8.79 1.75
N ARG A 51 11.56 -7.63 1.10
CA ARG A 51 11.15 -6.40 1.78
C ARG A 51 10.24 -5.55 0.91
N VAL A 52 9.21 -4.99 1.54
CA VAL A 52 8.32 -3.99 0.93
C VAL A 52 8.26 -2.78 1.85
N ARG A 53 8.33 -1.58 1.30
CA ARG A 53 7.97 -0.36 2.00
C ARG A 53 6.94 0.40 1.20
N HIS A 54 5.84 0.76 1.85
CA HIS A 54 4.92 1.75 1.33
C HIS A 54 4.95 2.97 2.23
N THR A 55 5.06 4.14 1.63
CA THR A 55 5.12 5.42 2.32
C THR A 55 3.98 6.27 1.80
N GLU A 56 3.01 6.59 2.65
CA GLU A 56 1.95 7.55 2.34
C GLU A 56 1.99 8.67 3.38
N ARG A 57 2.37 9.87 2.94
CA ARG A 57 2.54 11.00 3.84
C ARG A 57 2.27 12.33 3.17
N TYR A 58 1.57 13.20 3.87
CA TYR A 58 1.24 14.56 3.44
C TYR A 58 0.86 15.41 4.66
N PHE A 59 0.68 16.71 4.51
CA PHE A 59 0.22 17.56 5.60
C PHE A 59 -1.30 17.53 5.67
N GLY A 60 -1.88 16.91 6.69
CA GLY A 60 -3.31 16.66 6.75
C GLY A 60 -3.83 16.21 8.11
N PRO A 61 -5.10 15.78 8.20
CA PRO A 61 -6.11 15.90 7.17
C PRO A 61 -6.70 17.32 7.17
N THR A 62 -7.09 17.83 6.01
CA THR A 62 -7.81 19.11 5.86
C THR A 62 -9.30 18.98 6.19
N ASN A 63 -9.86 17.78 6.06
CA ASN A 63 -11.26 17.50 6.43
C ASN A 63 -11.39 17.30 7.95
N PRO A 64 -12.16 18.15 8.66
CA PRO A 64 -12.36 18.02 10.11
C PRO A 64 -12.97 16.69 10.53
N MET A 65 -13.77 16.04 9.66
CA MET A 65 -14.39 14.74 9.97
C MET A 65 -13.35 13.63 10.20
N LEU A 66 -12.17 13.74 9.58
CA LEU A 66 -11.09 12.76 9.74
C LEU A 66 -10.36 12.91 11.07
N ARG A 67 -10.61 14.00 11.82
CA ARG A 67 -10.06 14.24 13.16
C ARG A 67 -11.02 13.80 14.27
N ASP A 68 -12.27 13.52 13.94
CA ASP A 68 -13.27 13.04 14.88
C ASP A 68 -13.14 11.51 15.01
N LEU A 69 -12.56 11.03 16.11
CA LEU A 69 -12.28 9.60 16.33
C LEU A 69 -13.53 8.72 16.27
N ASP A 70 -14.66 9.21 16.79
CA ASP A 70 -15.90 8.44 16.83
C ASP A 70 -16.47 8.22 15.43
N ARG A 71 -16.17 9.14 14.50
CA ARG A 71 -16.61 9.08 13.10
C ARG A 71 -15.58 8.45 12.17
N SER A 72 -14.31 8.66 12.43
CA SER A 72 -13.20 8.20 11.57
C SER A 72 -12.71 6.80 11.95
N GLY A 73 -12.97 6.34 13.19
CA GLY A 73 -12.51 5.09 13.78
C GLY A 73 -10.98 4.95 13.87
N GLY A 74 -10.28 6.07 13.79
CA GLY A 74 -8.82 6.16 13.89
C GLY A 74 -8.26 7.28 13.02
N TRP A 75 -7.00 7.59 13.23
CA TRP A 75 -6.32 8.70 12.57
C TRP A 75 -5.33 8.17 11.54
N CYS A 76 -4.05 8.50 11.63
CA CYS A 76 -3.08 8.23 10.59
C CYS A 76 -2.97 6.73 10.27
N ALA A 77 -2.99 5.86 11.28
CA ALA A 77 -2.87 4.42 11.09
C ALA A 77 -4.10 3.82 10.39
N THR A 78 -5.30 4.27 10.73
CA THR A 78 -6.53 3.77 10.11
C THR A 78 -6.75 4.36 8.73
N GLN A 79 -6.50 5.66 8.55
CA GLN A 79 -6.83 6.38 7.32
C GLN A 79 -5.78 6.15 6.23
N LEU A 80 -4.49 6.28 6.55
CA LEU A 80 -3.40 6.07 5.58
C LEU A 80 -2.86 4.64 5.65
N GLY A 81 -2.77 4.08 6.85
CA GLY A 81 -2.25 2.73 7.02
C GLY A 81 -3.14 1.67 6.36
N SER A 82 -4.46 1.87 6.25
CA SER A 82 -5.31 0.94 5.49
C SER A 82 -4.87 0.81 4.04
N HIS A 83 -4.55 1.93 3.40
CA HIS A 83 -4.07 1.97 2.02
C HIS A 83 -2.69 1.34 1.89
N SER A 84 -1.75 1.71 2.77
CA SER A 84 -0.42 1.11 2.80
C SER A 84 -0.45 -0.41 2.98
N ILE A 85 -1.26 -0.92 3.90
CA ILE A 85 -1.42 -2.37 4.09
C ILE A 85 -2.14 -3.01 2.90
N GLY A 86 -3.13 -2.32 2.32
CA GLY A 86 -3.83 -2.74 1.12
C GLY A 86 -2.88 -3.00 -0.05
N ILE A 87 -2.05 -2.02 -0.40
CA ILE A 87 -1.11 -2.10 -1.52
C ILE A 87 0.02 -3.11 -1.25
N ILE A 88 0.59 -3.12 -0.04
CA ILE A 88 1.62 -4.09 0.37
C ILE A 88 1.10 -5.51 0.16
N ARG A 89 -0.09 -5.81 0.70
CA ARG A 89 -0.70 -7.14 0.55
C ARG A 89 -1.00 -7.43 -0.91
N TRP A 90 -1.53 -6.48 -1.67
CA TRP A 90 -1.86 -6.70 -3.07
C TRP A 90 -0.63 -7.06 -3.92
N ILE A 91 0.48 -6.35 -3.73
CA ILE A 91 1.75 -6.61 -4.41
C ILE A 91 2.29 -8.00 -4.08
N LEU A 92 2.19 -8.41 -2.81
CA LEU A 92 2.69 -9.70 -2.36
C LEU A 92 1.78 -10.90 -2.71
N GLY A 93 0.65 -10.70 -3.40
CA GLY A 93 -0.30 -11.78 -3.69
C GLY A 93 -1.27 -12.09 -2.55
N LYS A 94 -1.55 -11.11 -1.70
CA LYS A 94 -2.48 -11.12 -0.55
C LYS A 94 -2.17 -12.15 0.55
N PRO A 95 -0.90 -12.36 0.95
CA PRO A 95 -0.58 -13.25 2.05
C PRO A 95 -1.25 -12.79 3.37
N ARG A 96 -1.37 -13.73 4.30
CA ARG A 96 -1.79 -13.47 5.66
C ARG A 96 -0.60 -12.92 6.45
N ALA A 97 -0.80 -11.83 7.18
CA ALA A 97 0.20 -11.33 8.12
C ALA A 97 0.36 -12.34 9.27
N THR A 98 1.60 -12.59 9.68
CA THR A 98 1.96 -13.50 10.79
C THR A 98 2.27 -12.74 12.07
N ALA A 99 2.84 -11.55 11.97
CA ALA A 99 3.09 -10.66 13.10
C ALA A 99 3.01 -9.19 12.68
N VAL A 100 2.71 -8.33 13.64
CA VAL A 100 2.71 -6.88 13.48
C VAL A 100 3.32 -6.25 14.72
N THR A 101 4.27 -5.33 14.51
CA THR A 101 4.71 -4.37 15.52
C THR A 101 4.51 -2.97 14.96
N ALA A 102 4.20 -2.00 15.81
CA ALA A 102 3.98 -0.64 15.33
C ALA A 102 4.48 0.38 16.35
N HIS A 103 5.11 1.43 15.85
CA HIS A 103 5.27 2.67 16.61
C HIS A 103 4.29 3.69 16.07
N MET A 104 3.48 4.26 16.96
CA MET A 104 2.54 5.33 16.62
C MET A 104 2.73 6.50 17.57
N GLY A 105 2.51 7.71 17.10
CA GLY A 105 2.68 8.92 17.90
C GLY A 105 1.89 10.10 17.36
N ARG A 106 1.77 11.13 18.20
CA ARG A 106 1.25 12.44 17.83
C ARG A 106 2.34 13.48 18.04
N TYR A 107 2.74 14.16 16.97
CA TYR A 107 3.90 15.04 16.96
C TYR A 107 3.61 16.45 16.46
N VAL A 108 2.70 16.63 15.49
CA VAL A 108 2.49 17.90 14.79
C VAL A 108 1.09 18.45 15.03
N HIS A 109 0.07 17.59 15.05
CA HIS A 109 -1.33 17.97 15.18
C HIS A 109 -1.81 17.95 16.63
N GLU A 110 -2.82 18.76 16.94
CA GLU A 110 -3.60 18.65 18.16
C GLU A 110 -4.74 17.65 17.97
N GLY A 111 -5.20 17.02 19.06
CA GLY A 111 -6.31 16.07 19.04
C GLY A 111 -6.06 14.87 19.94
N GLN A 112 -6.80 13.80 19.70
CA GLN A 112 -6.71 12.58 20.50
C GLN A 112 -6.04 11.41 19.77
N GLY A 113 -6.00 11.40 18.44
CA GLY A 113 -5.36 10.34 17.65
C GLY A 113 -3.87 10.56 17.35
N GLU A 114 -3.27 9.56 16.72
CA GLU A 114 -1.92 9.56 16.17
C GLU A 114 -1.85 10.28 14.81
N ASP A 115 -0.83 11.11 14.60
CA ASP A 115 -0.59 11.76 13.30
C ASP A 115 0.62 11.17 12.55
N ASP A 116 1.23 10.15 13.14
CA ASP A 116 2.34 9.39 12.58
C ASP A 116 2.25 7.92 13.02
N ALA A 117 2.44 7.00 12.09
CA ALA A 117 2.38 5.57 12.31
C ALA A 117 3.40 4.82 11.44
N LEU A 118 4.16 3.93 12.08
CA LEU A 118 5.18 3.08 11.47
C LEU A 118 4.93 1.60 11.80
N PRO A 119 3.88 0.97 11.24
CA PRO A 119 3.70 -0.47 11.32
C PRO A 119 4.75 -1.25 10.51
N ILE A 120 5.32 -2.26 11.15
CA ILE A 120 6.17 -3.31 10.59
C ILE A 120 5.34 -4.60 10.59
N VAL A 121 5.16 -5.19 9.42
CA VAL A 121 4.30 -6.37 9.20
C VAL A 121 5.12 -7.51 8.64
N GLU A 122 5.02 -8.68 9.27
CA GLU A 122 5.66 -9.90 8.83
C GLU A 122 4.66 -10.75 8.04
N PHE A 123 5.10 -11.31 6.92
CA PHE A 123 4.33 -12.24 6.09
C PHE A 123 5.06 -13.58 6.01
N GLY A 124 5.03 -14.34 7.10
CA GLY A 124 5.87 -15.52 7.29
C GLY A 124 7.36 -15.17 7.41
N ASP A 125 8.22 -16.18 7.31
CA ASP A 125 9.66 -16.02 7.59
C ASP A 125 10.45 -15.34 6.45
N GLN A 126 9.80 -14.93 5.38
CA GLN A 126 10.47 -14.54 4.13
C GLN A 126 10.31 -13.07 3.76
N VAL A 127 9.31 -12.38 4.29
CA VAL A 127 9.00 -11.00 3.89
C VAL A 127 8.65 -10.14 5.09
N VAL A 128 9.35 -9.02 5.23
CA VAL A 128 9.01 -7.95 6.18
C VAL A 128 8.58 -6.72 5.39
N ALA A 129 7.42 -6.18 5.74
CA ALA A 129 6.91 -4.96 5.15
C ALA A 129 6.88 -3.81 6.16
N ILE A 130 7.05 -2.59 5.67
CA ILE A 130 6.97 -1.36 6.47
C ILE A 130 5.94 -0.46 5.81
N ALA A 131 4.99 0.02 6.58
CA ALA A 131 4.10 1.08 6.18
C ALA A 131 4.50 2.35 6.94
N GLU A 132 4.94 3.38 6.21
CA GLU A 132 5.32 4.69 6.77
C GLU A 132 4.18 5.67 6.49
N ASN A 133 3.42 6.00 7.53
CA ASN A 133 2.23 6.83 7.41
C ASN A 133 2.41 8.09 8.25
N SER A 134 2.23 9.27 7.64
CA SER A 134 2.39 10.52 8.37
C SER A 134 1.52 11.64 7.83
N TRP A 135 0.77 12.27 8.73
CA TRP A 135 0.11 13.55 8.50
C TRP A 135 0.99 14.76 8.81
N GLY A 136 2.16 14.54 9.44
CA GLY A 136 3.09 15.62 9.79
C GLY A 136 3.92 16.16 8.62
N ARG A 137 3.85 15.54 7.44
CA ARG A 137 4.76 15.81 6.32
C ARG A 137 4.41 17.09 5.56
N LYS A 138 5.14 18.17 5.84
CA LYS A 138 5.12 19.40 5.02
C LYS A 138 5.80 19.18 3.66
N GLY A 139 5.46 20.00 2.66
CA GLY A 139 6.10 19.97 1.33
C GLY A 139 5.43 19.04 0.31
N GLY A 140 4.10 18.91 0.39
CA GLY A 140 3.25 18.19 -0.57
C GLY A 140 2.93 16.75 -0.18
N MET A 141 2.28 16.05 -1.11
CA MET A 141 1.99 14.62 -0.99
C MET A 141 3.20 13.79 -1.42
N GLU A 142 3.39 12.66 -0.76
CA GLU A 142 4.28 11.60 -1.17
C GLU A 142 3.59 10.27 -0.94
N ASP A 143 3.51 9.52 -2.02
CA ASP A 143 3.02 8.17 -2.07
C ASP A 143 4.06 7.36 -2.83
N ARG A 144 4.79 6.50 -2.10
CA ARG A 144 5.97 5.82 -2.61
C ARG A 144 5.95 4.35 -2.21
N LEU A 145 6.20 3.51 -3.21
CA LEU A 145 6.42 2.09 -3.08
C LEU A 145 7.89 1.77 -3.34
N GLU A 146 8.48 0.98 -2.44
CA GLU A 146 9.80 0.39 -2.59
C GLU A 146 9.70 -1.12 -2.36
N VAL A 147 10.21 -1.92 -3.30
CA VAL A 147 10.22 -3.38 -3.21
C VAL A 147 11.63 -3.89 -3.46
N LEU A 148 12.17 -4.62 -2.48
CA LEU A 148 13.45 -5.29 -2.60
C LEU A 148 13.23 -6.79 -2.81
N GLY A 149 13.81 -7.29 -3.91
CA GLY A 149 13.86 -8.70 -4.21
C GLY A 149 15.30 -9.19 -4.33
N THR A 150 15.48 -10.51 -4.37
CA THR A 150 16.81 -11.14 -4.42
C THR A 150 17.65 -10.77 -5.65
N SER A 151 17.02 -10.27 -6.71
CA SER A 151 17.65 -10.00 -8.01
C SER A 151 17.34 -8.61 -8.56
N GLY A 152 16.78 -7.73 -7.73
CA GLY A 152 16.36 -6.41 -8.19
C GLY A 152 15.63 -5.55 -7.16
N VAL A 153 15.33 -4.32 -7.58
CA VAL A 153 14.58 -3.33 -6.81
C VAL A 153 13.59 -2.60 -7.70
N ILE A 154 12.43 -2.27 -7.13
CA ILE A 154 11.45 -1.37 -7.74
C ILE A 154 11.23 -0.19 -6.79
N GLU A 155 11.34 1.03 -7.33
CA GLU A 155 10.93 2.27 -6.68
C GLU A 155 9.89 2.97 -7.57
N ALA A 156 8.72 3.24 -7.01
CA ALA A 156 7.66 3.97 -7.69
C ALA A 156 7.12 5.07 -6.77
N ASP A 157 7.21 6.32 -7.20
CA ASP A 157 6.61 7.47 -6.52
C ASP A 157 5.50 8.02 -7.39
N LEU A 158 4.29 8.21 -6.86
CA LEU A 158 3.16 8.70 -7.66
C LEU A 158 3.25 10.21 -7.96
N TYR A 159 3.94 11.00 -7.13
CA TYR A 159 3.85 12.47 -7.12
C TYR A 159 5.16 13.22 -7.42
N ARG A 160 6.34 12.69 -7.06
CA ARG A 160 7.62 13.44 -7.14
C ARG A 160 8.48 13.08 -8.34
N GLU A 161 8.31 11.90 -8.91
CA GLU A 161 9.06 11.44 -10.10
C GLU A 161 8.07 10.79 -11.08
N THR A 162 8.06 11.20 -12.34
CA THR A 162 7.13 10.65 -13.36
C THR A 162 7.50 9.23 -13.82
N GLY A 163 8.59 8.65 -13.30
CA GLY A 163 9.07 7.32 -13.67
C GLY A 163 8.90 6.26 -12.58
N ILE A 164 8.97 4.99 -13.00
CA ILE A 164 9.31 3.87 -12.13
C ILE A 164 10.80 3.62 -12.33
N ARG A 165 11.56 3.53 -11.24
CA ARG A 165 12.96 3.11 -11.30
C ARG A 165 13.03 1.63 -10.93
N THR A 166 13.49 0.82 -11.89
CA THR A 166 13.65 -0.62 -11.70
C THR A 166 15.08 -1.03 -12.05
N TYR A 167 15.67 -1.88 -11.20
CA TYR A 167 16.88 -2.63 -11.52
C TYR A 167 16.58 -4.12 -11.43
N CYS A 168 17.06 -4.90 -12.40
CA CYS A 168 16.74 -6.31 -12.58
C CYS A 168 17.93 -7.02 -13.23
N GLU A 169 18.48 -8.05 -12.58
CA GLU A 169 19.55 -8.89 -13.13
C GLU A 169 19.10 -9.78 -14.31
N PRO A 170 17.96 -10.51 -14.26
CA PRO A 170 17.53 -11.38 -15.36
C PRO A 170 16.90 -10.66 -16.57
N GLY A 171 16.68 -9.34 -16.48
CA GLY A 171 15.90 -8.55 -17.44
C GLY A 171 14.37 -8.68 -17.24
N TYR A 172 13.61 -7.74 -17.81
CA TYR A 172 12.13 -7.74 -17.78
C TYR A 172 11.56 -7.47 -19.17
N ALA A 173 10.30 -7.84 -19.40
CA ALA A 173 9.64 -7.65 -20.69
C ALA A 173 9.53 -6.15 -21.03
N TYR A 174 10.15 -5.72 -22.13
CA TYR A 174 10.06 -4.34 -22.63
C TYR A 174 8.69 -4.11 -23.27
N SER A 175 7.90 -3.20 -22.70
CA SER A 175 6.64 -2.76 -23.30
C SER A 175 6.88 -1.64 -24.31
N ALA A 176 7.17 -1.99 -25.56
CA ALA A 176 6.86 -1.14 -26.69
C ALA A 176 5.63 -1.68 -27.43
N PRO A 177 4.77 -0.81 -28.02
CA PRO A 177 3.68 -1.27 -28.86
C PRO A 177 4.29 -1.88 -30.13
N GLY A 178 4.21 -3.20 -30.26
CA GLY A 178 4.54 -3.96 -31.46
C GLY A 178 5.98 -4.44 -31.57
N SER A 179 6.29 -5.60 -30.98
CA SER A 179 7.26 -6.54 -31.58
C SER A 179 7.08 -7.95 -31.00
N ALA A 180 7.27 -8.94 -31.88
CA ALA A 180 6.84 -10.33 -31.81
C ALA A 180 7.60 -11.19 -30.76
N PRO A 181 7.12 -12.42 -30.43
CA PRO A 181 7.65 -13.20 -29.31
C PRO A 181 9.08 -13.69 -29.58
N LYS A 182 9.90 -13.75 -28.53
CA LYS A 182 11.21 -14.41 -28.59
C LYS A 182 11.02 -15.92 -28.51
N GLN A 183 11.43 -16.61 -29.57
CA GLN A 183 11.77 -18.04 -29.53
C GLN A 183 13.15 -18.21 -28.89
N GLY A 184 13.32 -19.30 -28.13
CA GLY A 184 14.61 -19.77 -27.60
C GLY A 184 14.54 -20.16 -26.14
#